data_AF-A0A7W7IZ19-F1
#
_entry.id   AF-A0A7W7IZ19-F1
#
_cell.length_a   1.000
_cell.length_b   1.000
_cell.length_c   1.000
_cell.angle_alpha   90.00
_cell.angle_beta   90.00
_cell.angle_gamma   90.00
#
_symmetry.space_group_name_H-M   'P 1'
#
loop_
_entity.id
_entity.type
_entity.pdbx_description
1 polymer ?
#
loop_
_entity_poly.entity_id
_entity_poly.type
_entity_poly.pdbx_seq_one_letter_code
_entity_poly.pdbx_strand_id
1 'polypeptide(L)'
;MKKVLTLTAVLALSVFASCKKETTTTEPVQITPSPPKEAEIVEPAGDQCYALRLNGSVIEMSFNVNSHQEVNGKLSYNLVGKDKNEGSLIGNMKGDTLIADYTFMSEGVSSVREVAFLQKDGAFIEGYGDVVEANGKFSFKDKKTLKFDAKNTLSKVDCRVE
;
A
#
# COMPACT_ATOMS: atom_id res chain seq x y z
N MET A 1 -26.52 -36.76 72.12
CA MET A 1 -27.47 -37.79 71.61
C MET A 1 -28.38 -37.05 70.63
N LYS A 2 -28.57 -37.35 69.36
CA LYS A 2 -28.40 -38.56 68.54
C LYS A 2 -27.92 -38.13 67.14
N LYS A 3 -27.16 -39.02 66.50
CA LYS A 3 -26.73 -38.99 65.10
C LYS A 3 -27.93 -39.11 64.17
N VAL A 4 -27.91 -38.51 62.98
CA VAL A 4 -28.37 -39.17 61.74
C VAL A 4 -27.55 -38.66 60.55
N LEU A 5 -27.01 -39.65 59.84
CA LEU A 5 -26.26 -39.63 58.60
C LEU A 5 -27.26 -39.81 57.45
N THR A 6 -27.19 -39.06 56.35
CA THR A 6 -27.65 -39.58 55.05
C THR A 6 -26.95 -38.88 53.88
N LEU A 7 -26.41 -39.74 53.02
CA LEU A 7 -25.64 -39.55 51.81
C LEU A 7 -26.61 -39.44 50.62
N THR A 8 -26.46 -38.44 49.74
CA THR A 8 -26.95 -38.57 48.36
C THR A 8 -26.15 -37.69 47.42
N ALA A 9 -25.49 -38.36 46.47
CA ALA A 9 -24.78 -37.77 45.36
C ALA A 9 -25.75 -37.23 44.31
N VAL A 10 -25.46 -36.05 43.75
CA VAL A 10 -25.81 -35.74 42.35
C VAL A 10 -24.64 -34.97 41.75
N LEU A 11 -23.92 -35.68 40.91
CA LEU A 11 -22.93 -35.18 39.97
C LEU A 11 -23.68 -34.42 38.87
N ALA A 12 -23.56 -33.10 38.81
CA ALA A 12 -23.95 -32.31 37.65
C ALA A 12 -22.72 -31.54 37.17
N LEU A 13 -21.98 -32.15 36.25
CA LEU A 13 -20.89 -31.54 35.50
C LEU A 13 -21.50 -30.49 34.57
N SER A 14 -21.46 -29.21 34.96
CA SER A 14 -21.76 -28.10 34.05
C SER A 14 -20.59 -27.92 33.09
N VAL A 15 -20.70 -28.53 31.90
CA VAL A 15 -19.80 -28.26 30.78
C VAL A 15 -20.09 -26.86 30.27
N PHE A 16 -19.25 -25.89 30.63
CA PHE A 16 -19.22 -24.59 29.98
C PHE A 16 -18.67 -24.80 28.56
N ALA A 17 -19.56 -25.01 27.59
CA ALA A 17 -19.24 -24.89 26.18
C ALA A 17 -18.97 -23.41 25.86
N SER A 18 -17.74 -22.97 26.09
CA SER A 18 -17.24 -21.67 25.64
C SER A 18 -17.04 -21.74 24.12
N CYS A 19 -18.01 -21.23 23.38
CA CYS A 19 -17.82 -20.92 21.97
C CYS A 19 -16.79 -19.79 21.86
N LYS A 20 -15.51 -20.16 21.63
CA LYS A 20 -14.53 -19.26 21.05
C LYS A 20 -15.06 -18.86 19.67
N LYS A 21 -15.71 -17.71 19.60
CA LYS A 21 -15.89 -16.99 18.35
C LYS A 21 -14.49 -16.48 17.99
N GLU A 22 -13.81 -17.19 17.09
CA GLU A 22 -12.64 -16.64 16.42
C GLU A 22 -13.13 -15.44 15.61
N THR A 23 -12.96 -14.27 16.21
CA THR A 23 -12.97 -13.01 15.49
C THR A 23 -11.70 -13.03 14.67
N THR A 24 -11.82 -13.41 13.40
CA THR A 24 -10.80 -13.16 12.38
C THR A 24 -10.59 -11.65 12.31
N THR A 25 -9.66 -11.16 13.12
CA THR A 25 -9.08 -9.83 12.97
C THR A 25 -8.25 -9.89 11.70
N THR A 26 -8.85 -9.53 10.57
CA THR A 26 -8.12 -9.19 9.35
C THR A 26 -7.43 -7.85 9.60
N GLU A 27 -6.35 -7.87 10.38
CA GLU A 27 -5.37 -6.78 10.36
C GLU A 27 -4.76 -6.75 8.95
N PRO A 28 -4.75 -5.58 8.27
CA PRO A 28 -4.05 -5.47 7.00
C PRO A 28 -2.57 -5.77 7.24
N VAL A 29 -2.03 -6.74 6.51
CA VAL A 29 -0.62 -7.14 6.56
C VAL A 29 0.23 -5.94 6.16
N GLN A 30 0.80 -5.24 7.14
CA GLN A 30 1.72 -4.14 6.91
C GLN A 30 3.05 -4.70 6.43
N ILE A 31 3.46 -4.29 5.24
CA ILE A 31 4.74 -4.71 4.66
C ILE A 31 5.80 -3.67 4.97
N THR A 32 6.92 -4.12 5.52
CA THR A 32 8.05 -3.27 5.89
C THR A 32 9.03 -3.13 4.71
N PRO A 33 9.46 -1.90 4.34
CA PRO A 33 10.49 -1.69 3.32
C PRO A 33 11.85 -2.24 3.74
N SER A 34 12.64 -2.70 2.76
CA SER A 34 14.02 -3.10 2.98
C SER A 34 14.94 -1.87 3.05
N PRO A 35 16.06 -1.92 3.81
CA PRO A 35 17.04 -0.84 3.80
C PRO A 35 17.64 -0.64 2.39
N PRO A 36 18.05 0.60 2.02
CA PRO A 36 18.68 0.86 0.74
C PRO A 36 19.94 0.00 0.54
N LYS A 37 19.96 -0.83 -0.50
CA LYS A 37 21.16 -1.53 -0.96
C LYS A 37 22.11 -0.49 -1.58
N GLU A 38 23.42 -0.69 -1.43
CA GLU A 38 24.44 0.07 -2.16
C GLU A 38 24.10 0.08 -3.66
N ALA A 39 24.24 1.23 -4.31
CA ALA A 39 23.78 1.44 -5.69
C ALA A 39 24.53 0.51 -6.65
N GLU A 40 23.94 -0.65 -6.94
CA GLU A 40 24.33 -1.45 -8.10
C GLU A 40 23.89 -0.69 -9.35
N ILE A 41 24.81 -0.55 -10.30
CA ILE A 41 24.51 0.00 -11.62
C ILE A 41 23.65 -1.04 -12.34
N VAL A 42 22.35 -1.00 -12.10
CA VAL A 42 21.36 -1.82 -12.81
C VAL A 42 21.17 -1.17 -14.18
N GLU A 43 21.19 -1.97 -15.25
CA GLU A 43 20.86 -1.47 -16.58
C GLU A 43 19.50 -0.77 -16.57
N PRO A 44 19.32 0.31 -17.35
CA PRO A 44 18.05 1.00 -17.43
C PRO A 44 16.93 0.00 -17.71
N ALA A 45 15.92 -0.01 -16.84
CA ALA A 45 14.72 -0.74 -17.14
C ALA A 45 14.00 -0.01 -18.28
N GLY A 46 13.73 -0.70 -19.38
CA GLY A 46 12.79 -0.23 -20.39
C GLY A 46 11.41 0.03 -19.77
N ASP A 47 10.48 0.54 -20.58
CA ASP A 47 9.17 0.96 -20.10
C ASP A 47 8.49 -0.13 -19.26
N GLN A 48 8.08 0.24 -18.05
CA GLN A 48 7.38 -0.62 -17.11
C GLN A 48 5.97 -0.09 -16.89
N CYS A 49 4.98 -0.98 -16.88
CA CYS A 49 3.59 -0.62 -16.68
C CYS A 49 2.92 -1.52 -15.65
N TYR A 50 2.17 -0.90 -14.74
CA TYR A 50 1.48 -1.55 -13.65
C TYR A 50 0.07 -0.97 -13.49
N ALA A 51 -0.86 -1.80 -13.04
CA ALA A 51 -2.23 -1.37 -12.81
C ALA A 51 -2.87 -2.06 -11.61
N LEU A 52 -3.72 -1.31 -10.89
CA LEU A 52 -4.68 -1.83 -9.93
C LEU A 52 -6.09 -1.61 -10.49
N ARG A 53 -6.93 -2.65 -10.45
CA ARG A 53 -8.35 -2.57 -10.79
C ARG A 53 -9.14 -3.11 -9.60
N LEU A 54 -9.87 -2.24 -8.92
CA LEU A 54 -10.60 -2.59 -7.70
C LEU A 54 -11.91 -1.82 -7.62
N ASN A 55 -13.03 -2.54 -7.47
CA ASN A 55 -14.36 -1.96 -7.28
C ASN A 55 -14.75 -0.90 -8.34
N GLY A 56 -14.36 -1.12 -9.59
CA GLY A 56 -14.60 -0.18 -10.71
C GLY A 56 -13.59 0.96 -10.80
N SER A 57 -12.74 1.16 -9.79
CA SER A 57 -11.64 2.11 -9.83
C SER A 57 -10.43 1.50 -10.52
N VAL A 58 -9.67 2.33 -11.22
CA VAL A 58 -8.47 1.95 -11.95
C VAL A 58 -7.34 2.91 -11.59
N ILE A 59 -6.18 2.36 -11.20
CA ILE A 59 -4.93 3.09 -11.03
C ILE A 59 -3.94 2.52 -12.02
N GLU A 60 -3.32 3.38 -12.83
CA GLU A 60 -2.33 2.98 -13.85
C GLU A 60 -1.05 3.78 -13.62
N MET A 61 0.08 3.07 -13.57
CA MET A 61 1.41 3.64 -13.40
C MET A 61 2.32 3.13 -14.50
N SER A 62 2.97 4.03 -15.23
CA SER A 62 3.99 3.70 -16.22
C SER A 62 5.24 4.51 -15.97
N PHE A 63 6.43 3.91 -16.09
CA PHE A 63 7.68 4.62 -15.92
C PHE A 63 8.86 3.88 -16.53
N ASN A 64 9.95 4.60 -16.75
CA ASN A 64 11.28 4.04 -16.96
C ASN A 64 12.18 4.35 -15.75
N VAL A 65 13.26 3.59 -15.60
CA VAL A 65 14.28 3.85 -14.58
C VAL A 65 15.64 3.86 -15.26
N ASN A 66 16.41 4.93 -15.08
CA ASN A 66 17.76 5.00 -15.64
C ASN A 66 18.81 4.35 -14.71
N SER A 67 20.06 4.29 -15.17
CA SER A 67 21.17 3.72 -14.40
C SER A 67 21.48 4.47 -13.09
N HIS A 68 20.95 5.67 -12.91
CA HIS A 68 21.05 6.49 -11.69
C HIS A 68 19.86 6.31 -10.75
N GLN A 69 18.97 5.34 -11.03
CA GLN A 69 17.75 5.08 -10.27
C GLN A 69 16.71 6.21 -10.34
N GLU A 70 16.87 7.15 -11.27
CA GLU A 70 15.89 8.20 -11.52
C GLU A 70 14.72 7.64 -12.31
N VAL A 71 13.52 7.98 -11.87
CA VAL A 71 12.26 7.52 -12.43
C VAL A 71 11.58 8.67 -13.18
N ASN A 72 11.17 8.41 -14.42
CA ASN A 72 10.33 9.29 -15.21
C ASN A 72 9.14 8.51 -15.77
N GLY A 73 7.94 9.03 -15.57
CA GLY A 73 6.73 8.29 -15.91
C GLY A 73 5.44 9.08 -15.80
N LYS A 74 4.34 8.33 -15.79
CA LYS A 74 2.98 8.83 -15.62
C LYS A 74 2.25 8.01 -14.56
N LEU A 75 1.30 8.67 -13.91
CA LEU A 75 0.41 8.05 -12.93
C LEU A 75 -1.00 8.57 -13.19
N SER A 76 -1.98 7.67 -13.17
CA SER A 76 -3.39 8.01 -13.30
C SER A 76 -4.22 7.31 -12.23
N TYR A 77 -5.11 8.09 -11.61
CA TYR A 77 -6.14 7.62 -10.70
C TYR A 77 -7.50 7.90 -11.34
N ASN A 78 -8.19 6.84 -11.77
CA ASN A 78 -9.58 6.88 -12.20
C ASN A 78 -10.43 6.20 -11.13
N LEU A 79 -10.84 6.97 -10.12
CA LEU A 79 -11.56 6.45 -8.96
C LEU A 79 -13.06 6.63 -9.14
N VAL A 80 -13.85 5.60 -8.84
CA VAL A 80 -15.32 5.66 -8.97
C VAL A 80 -15.89 6.81 -8.14
N GLY A 81 -16.71 7.63 -8.80
CA GLY A 81 -17.37 8.79 -8.16
C GLY A 81 -16.42 9.96 -7.87
N LYS A 82 -15.22 9.97 -8.46
CA LYS A 82 -14.27 11.08 -8.43
C LYS A 82 -13.90 11.46 -9.86
N ASP A 83 -13.40 12.69 -10.02
CA ASP A 83 -12.80 13.09 -11.28
C ASP A 83 -11.48 12.35 -11.49
N LYS A 84 -11.23 11.95 -12.74
CA LYS A 84 -9.97 11.31 -13.13
C LYS A 84 -8.83 12.31 -12.92
N ASN A 85 -7.79 11.87 -12.22
CA ASN A 85 -6.53 12.59 -12.12
C ASN A 85 -5.46 11.84 -12.92
N GLU A 86 -4.70 12.55 -13.73
CA GLU A 86 -3.53 12.02 -14.42
C GLU A 86 -2.43 13.06 -14.47
N GLY A 87 -1.18 12.61 -14.53
CA GLY A 87 -0.04 13.49 -14.39
C GLY A 87 1.31 12.81 -14.54
N SER A 88 2.37 13.59 -14.38
CA SER A 88 3.74 13.10 -14.42
C SER A 88 4.14 12.49 -13.08
N LEU A 89 5.02 11.49 -13.15
CA LEU A 89 5.62 10.82 -12.01
C LEU A 89 7.13 10.93 -12.12
N ILE A 90 7.75 11.77 -11.30
CA ILE A 90 9.20 12.01 -11.33
C ILE A 90 9.78 11.73 -9.95
N GLY A 91 10.74 10.82 -9.86
CA GLY A 91 11.23 10.35 -8.57
C GLY A 91 12.51 9.57 -8.64
N ASN A 92 12.77 8.80 -7.58
CA ASN A 92 13.92 7.91 -7.51
C ASN A 92 13.54 6.60 -6.81
N MET A 93 14.15 5.50 -7.27
CA MET A 93 14.16 4.25 -6.51
C MET A 93 15.14 4.37 -5.34
N LYS A 94 14.69 4.01 -4.13
CA LYS A 94 15.49 3.94 -2.91
C LYS A 94 15.38 2.53 -2.35
N GLY A 95 16.35 1.67 -2.70
CA GLY A 95 16.21 0.24 -2.45
C GLY A 95 15.02 -0.33 -3.22
N ASP A 96 14.07 -0.91 -2.50
CA ASP A 96 12.83 -1.44 -3.07
C ASP A 96 11.70 -0.41 -3.16
N THR A 97 11.91 0.85 -2.79
CA THR A 97 10.81 1.84 -2.70
C THR A 97 11.01 2.99 -3.69
N LEU A 98 10.05 3.18 -4.59
CA LEU A 98 9.93 4.40 -5.39
C LEU A 98 9.41 5.53 -4.51
N ILE A 99 10.14 6.64 -4.43
CA ILE A 99 9.64 7.90 -3.87
C ILE A 99 9.61 8.93 -4.98
N ALA A 100 8.44 9.48 -5.28
CA ALA A 100 8.25 10.35 -6.44
C ALA A 100 7.30 11.50 -6.17
N ASP A 101 7.47 12.58 -6.93
CA ASP A 101 6.51 13.65 -7.05
C ASP A 101 5.54 13.32 -8.19
N TYR A 102 4.26 13.21 -7.83
CA TYR A 102 3.14 13.12 -8.74
C TYR A 102 2.56 14.52 -8.98
N THR A 103 2.75 15.04 -10.19
CA THR A 103 2.25 16.38 -10.58
C THR A 103 1.07 16.24 -11.51
N PHE A 104 -0.09 16.76 -11.12
CA PHE A 104 -1.35 16.63 -11.85
C PHE A 104 -2.13 17.95 -11.85
N MET A 105 -3.03 18.08 -12.81
CA MET A 105 -3.94 19.23 -12.90
C MET A 105 -5.24 18.93 -12.15
N SER A 106 -5.65 19.85 -11.29
CA SER A 106 -6.94 19.81 -10.61
C SER A 106 -7.60 21.17 -10.79
N GLU A 107 -8.77 21.21 -11.43
CA GLU A 107 -9.54 22.46 -11.65
C GLU A 107 -8.72 23.60 -12.31
N GLY A 108 -7.80 23.25 -13.21
CA GLY A 108 -6.93 24.22 -13.88
C GLY A 108 -5.71 24.66 -13.06
N VAL A 109 -5.49 24.09 -11.87
CA VAL A 109 -4.34 24.35 -11.00
C VAL A 109 -3.42 23.13 -10.95
N SER A 110 -2.12 23.33 -11.16
CA SER A 110 -1.13 22.28 -10.98
C SER A 110 -0.91 22.01 -9.50
N SER A 111 -1.01 20.75 -9.08
CA SER A 111 -0.81 20.27 -7.72
C SER A 111 0.25 19.19 -7.69
N VAL A 112 1.08 19.18 -6.64
CA VAL A 112 2.13 18.17 -6.45
C VAL A 112 1.86 17.35 -5.20
N ARG A 113 1.89 16.03 -5.33
CA ARG A 113 1.82 15.08 -4.21
C ARG A 113 3.02 14.15 -4.24
N GLU A 114 3.72 14.04 -3.12
CA GLU A 114 4.69 12.97 -2.95
C GLU A 114 3.94 11.63 -2.79
N VAL A 115 4.37 10.64 -3.55
CA VAL A 115 3.83 9.27 -3.55
C VAL A 115 4.96 8.29 -3.29
N ALA A 116 4.61 7.14 -2.71
CA ALA A 116 5.55 6.07 -2.42
C ALA A 116 5.00 4.74 -2.92
N PHE A 117 5.83 3.97 -3.64
CA PHE A 117 5.45 2.62 -4.07
C PHE A 117 6.55 1.62 -3.68
N LEU A 118 6.18 0.62 -2.89
CA LEU A 118 7.07 -0.47 -2.52
C LEU A 118 7.05 -1.54 -3.62
N GLN A 119 8.18 -1.76 -4.27
CA GLN A 119 8.41 -2.85 -5.19
C GLN A 119 8.52 -4.16 -4.40
N LYS A 120 7.64 -5.10 -4.69
CA LYS A 120 7.66 -6.42 -4.06
C LYS A 120 7.06 -7.46 -5.01
N ASP A 121 7.75 -8.59 -5.14
CA ASP A 121 7.29 -9.75 -5.94
C ASP A 121 6.89 -9.39 -7.38
N GLY A 122 7.62 -8.44 -8.00
CA GLY A 122 7.35 -7.98 -9.36
C GLY A 122 6.11 -7.08 -9.50
N ALA A 123 5.58 -6.58 -8.40
CA ALA A 123 4.47 -5.63 -8.31
C ALA A 123 4.89 -4.38 -7.52
N PHE A 124 4.02 -3.37 -7.51
CA PHE A 124 4.20 -2.15 -6.72
C PHE A 124 3.03 -1.95 -5.77
N ILE A 125 3.31 -1.67 -4.50
CA ILE A 125 2.29 -1.47 -3.48
C ILE A 125 2.30 0.00 -3.09
N GLU A 126 1.20 0.70 -3.30
CA GLU A 126 1.11 2.11 -2.92
C GLU A 126 1.12 2.26 -1.40
N GLY A 127 2.04 3.11 -0.92
CA GLY A 127 2.22 3.45 0.47
C GLY A 127 1.43 4.69 0.87
N TYR A 128 1.03 4.75 2.13
CA TYR A 128 0.35 5.90 2.70
C TYR A 128 0.91 6.26 4.07
N GLY A 129 0.77 7.53 4.45
CA GLY A 129 1.22 8.06 5.73
C GLY A 129 0.78 9.50 5.91
N ASP A 130 1.11 10.07 7.07
CA ASP A 130 0.80 11.47 7.35
C ASP A 130 1.56 12.39 6.39
N VAL A 131 0.86 13.41 5.87
CA VAL A 131 1.43 14.40 4.96
C VAL A 131 1.43 15.79 5.58
N VAL A 132 2.34 16.63 5.08
CA VAL A 132 2.38 18.07 5.35
C VAL A 132 2.29 18.81 4.03
N GLU A 133 1.59 19.94 4.04
CA GLU A 133 1.51 20.84 2.90
C GLU A 133 2.52 21.98 3.09
N ALA A 134 3.31 22.24 2.06
CA ALA A 134 4.15 23.43 1.96
C ALA A 134 4.23 23.88 0.50
N ASN A 135 3.96 25.16 0.24
CA ASN A 135 4.07 25.77 -1.09
C ASN A 135 3.29 25.01 -2.19
N GLY A 136 2.08 24.53 -1.90
CA GLY A 136 1.25 23.78 -2.86
C GLY A 136 1.71 22.34 -3.14
N LYS A 137 2.68 21.84 -2.38
CA LYS A 137 3.13 20.44 -2.42
C LYS A 137 2.74 19.71 -1.13
N PHE A 138 2.08 18.57 -1.28
CA PHE A 138 1.83 17.64 -0.18
C PHE A 138 2.96 16.61 -0.13
N SER A 139 3.71 16.52 0.96
CA SER A 139 4.82 15.58 1.13
C SER A 139 4.66 14.73 2.38
N PHE A 140 5.21 13.53 2.42
CA PHE A 140 5.16 12.69 3.62
C PHE A 140 5.93 13.35 4.78
N LYS A 141 5.32 13.39 5.96
CA LYS A 141 5.92 13.93 7.18
C LYS A 141 7.13 13.11 7.62
N ASP A 142 7.00 11.78 7.58
CA ASP A 142 8.08 10.84 7.82
C ASP A 142 7.92 9.63 6.91
N LYS A 143 8.91 9.40 6.03
CA LYS A 143 8.90 8.29 5.08
C LYS A 143 9.13 6.93 5.76
N LYS A 144 9.68 6.91 6.98
CA LYS A 144 9.93 5.68 7.74
C LYS A 144 8.67 5.09 8.36
N THR A 145 7.61 5.90 8.48
CA THR A 145 6.33 5.49 9.06
C THR A 145 5.28 5.14 8.01
N LEU A 146 5.68 5.12 6.73
CA LEU A 146 4.83 4.70 5.63
C LEU A 146 4.31 3.29 5.84
N LYS A 147 3.03 3.12 5.54
CA LYS A 147 2.33 1.84 5.61
C LYS A 147 2.02 1.37 4.20
N PHE A 148 2.24 0.10 3.95
CA PHE A 148 1.96 -0.56 2.68
C PHE A 148 0.92 -1.64 2.93
N ASP A 149 -0.26 -1.50 2.32
CA ASP A 149 -1.36 -2.47 2.37
C ASP A 149 -1.43 -3.20 1.02
N ALA A 150 -1.36 -4.53 1.04
CA ALA A 150 -1.43 -5.36 -0.15
C ALA A 150 -2.70 -5.15 -1.00
N LYS A 151 -3.77 -4.55 -0.44
CA LYS A 151 -4.95 -4.15 -1.22
C LYS A 151 -4.65 -3.08 -2.27
N ASN A 152 -3.57 -2.31 -2.08
CA ASN A 152 -3.12 -1.25 -2.99
C ASN A 152 -2.02 -1.75 -3.95
N THR A 153 -2.04 -3.03 -4.31
CA THR A 153 -1.02 -3.63 -5.17
C THR A 153 -1.35 -3.40 -6.65
N LEU A 154 -0.50 -2.66 -7.34
CA LEU A 154 -0.48 -2.54 -8.79
C LEU A 154 0.32 -3.70 -9.38
N SER A 155 -0.35 -4.53 -10.16
CA SER A 155 0.24 -5.70 -10.83
C SER A 155 0.79 -5.32 -12.20
N LYS A 156 1.85 -6.00 -12.65
CA LYS A 156 2.44 -5.76 -13.97
C LYS A 156 1.42 -5.99 -15.09
N VAL A 157 1.43 -5.11 -16.08
CA VAL A 157 0.60 -5.20 -17.28
C VAL A 157 1.43 -4.83 -18.50
N ASP A 158 0.93 -5.15 -19.69
CA ASP A 158 1.54 -4.67 -20.93
C ASP A 158 1.44 -3.14 -21.00
N CYS A 159 2.54 -2.50 -21.41
CA CYS A 159 2.53 -1.09 -21.67
C CYS A 159 1.65 -0.77 -22.88
N ARG A 160 0.76 0.20 -22.70
CA ARG A 160 -0.02 0.74 -23.82
C ARG A 160 0.89 1.66 -24.61
N VAL A 161 0.91 1.48 -25.92
CA VAL A 161 1.44 2.49 -26.84
C VAL A 161 0.43 3.63 -26.82
N GLU A 162 0.78 4.75 -26.20
CA GLU A 162 0.00 5.99 -26.31
C GLU A 162 0.22 6.67 -27.66
#